data_AF-A0A8S8XYA7-F1
#
_entry.id   AF-A0A8S8XYA7-F1
#
_cell.length_a   1.000
_cell.length_b   1.000
_cell.length_c   1.000
_cell.angle_alpha   90.00
_cell.angle_beta   90.00
_cell.angle_gamma   90.00
#
_symmetry.space_group_name_H-M   'P 1'
#
loop_
_entity.id
_entity.type
_entity.pdbx_description
1 polymer ?
#
loop_
_entity_poly.entity_id
_entity_poly.type
_entity_poly.pdbx_seq_one_letter_code
_entity_poly.pdbx_strand_id
1 'polypeptide(L)'
;MRFKVAIMLLLMILSTTISTANPGGKGDAVRSRDCAGSCHGSSSTNGSSGAELAIQFQSEVYAGLFTEIETSVSFAEVSSNNMVGLTLLINSDGAKDLPANDGWEIITDPNGGTNNYVEIVDSFSREHGITNMDS
;
A
#
# COMPACT_ATOMS: atom_id res chain seq x y z
N MET A 1 -35.53 9.00 31.12
CA MET A 1 -34.46 9.39 30.16
C MET A 1 -33.24 8.49 30.25
N ARG A 2 -32.67 8.25 31.44
CA ARG A 2 -31.44 7.44 31.63
C ARG A 2 -31.47 6.05 30.97
N PHE A 3 -32.60 5.34 31.06
CA PHE A 3 -32.76 4.01 30.47
C PHE A 3 -32.77 4.02 28.93
N LYS A 4 -33.37 5.06 28.33
CA LYS A 4 -33.38 5.25 26.87
C LYS A 4 -31.98 5.58 26.34
N VAL A 5 -31.22 6.37 27.08
CA VAL A 5 -29.81 6.66 26.78
C VAL A 5 -28.96 5.40 26.86
N ALA A 6 -29.16 4.56 27.90
CA ALA A 6 -28.45 3.29 28.04
C ALA A 6 -28.73 2.32 26.88
N ILE A 7 -29.99 2.22 26.45
CA ILE A 7 -30.37 1.39 25.29
C ILE A 7 -29.74 1.93 24.00
N MET A 8 -29.73 3.25 23.80
CA MET A 8 -29.14 3.86 22.61
C MET A 8 -27.62 3.64 22.56
N LEU A 9 -26.92 3.75 23.70
CA LEU A 9 -25.49 3.46 23.80
C LEU A 9 -25.19 1.98 23.55
N LEU A 10 -26.02 1.09 24.09
CA LEU A 10 -25.90 -0.35 23.85
C LEU A 10 -26.09 -0.68 22.36
N LEU A 11 -27.08 -0.09 21.70
CA LEU A 11 -27.30 -0.25 20.27
C LEU A 11 -26.12 0.27 19.44
N MET A 12 -25.52 1.41 19.81
CA MET A 12 -24.31 1.94 19.17
C MET A 12 -23.13 0.98 19.29
N ILE A 13 -22.91 0.41 20.48
CA ILE A 13 -21.83 -0.58 20.73
C ILE A 13 -22.08 -1.88 19.95
N LEU A 14 -23.32 -2.35 19.88
CA LEU A 14 -23.65 -3.56 19.11
C LEU A 14 -23.60 -3.34 17.60
N SER A 15 -23.74 -2.08 17.15
CA SER A 15 -23.63 -1.68 15.75
C SER A 15 -22.20 -1.34 15.29
N THR A 16 -21.18 -1.51 16.16
CA THR A 16 -19.79 -1.54 15.69
C THR A 16 -19.59 -2.86 14.93
N THR A 17 -20.07 -2.90 13.70
CA THR A 17 -19.70 -3.94 12.75
C THR A 17 -18.20 -4.02 12.73
N ILE A 18 -17.70 -5.26 12.71
CA ILE A 18 -16.30 -5.64 12.59
C ILE A 18 -15.70 -4.79 11.45
N SER A 19 -15.11 -3.66 11.81
CA SER A 19 -14.16 -3.00 10.92
C SER A 19 -12.97 -3.93 10.99
N THR A 20 -12.94 -4.92 10.10
CA THR A 20 -11.67 -5.50 9.71
C THR A 20 -10.92 -4.29 9.18
N ALA A 21 -10.10 -3.67 10.01
CA ALA A 21 -9.05 -2.81 9.53
C ALA A 21 -8.26 -3.73 8.62
N ASN A 22 -8.58 -3.70 7.32
CA ASN A 22 -7.82 -4.42 6.34
C ASN A 22 -6.50 -3.68 6.40
N PRO A 23 -5.47 -4.28 7.01
CA PRO A 23 -4.20 -3.58 7.18
C PRO A 23 -3.82 -3.09 5.80
N GLY A 24 -3.66 -1.78 5.61
CA GLY A 24 -3.88 -1.11 4.32
C GLY A 24 -2.93 -1.44 3.17
N GLY A 25 -2.31 -2.61 3.19
CA GLY A 25 -1.71 -3.28 2.04
C GLY A 25 -2.13 -4.75 1.98
N LYS A 26 -3.43 -5.01 1.81
CA LYS A 26 -3.96 -6.35 1.52
C LYS A 26 -4.95 -6.34 0.37
N GLY A 27 -4.61 -7.06 -0.70
CA GLY A 27 -5.39 -7.17 -1.92
C GLY A 27 -5.28 -5.93 -2.80
N ASP A 28 -5.05 -6.19 -4.07
CA ASP A 28 -5.07 -5.23 -5.17
C ASP A 28 -6.37 -4.39 -5.17
N ALA A 29 -6.23 -3.08 -4.96
CA ALA A 29 -7.36 -2.17 -4.73
C ALA A 29 -6.95 -0.69 -4.66
N VAL A 30 -7.94 0.21 -4.65
CA VAL A 30 -7.71 1.61 -4.31
C VAL A 30 -7.45 1.77 -2.80
N ARG A 31 -6.33 2.40 -2.43
CA ARG A 31 -5.87 2.55 -1.04
C ARG A 31 -5.26 3.92 -0.77
N SER A 32 -5.75 4.58 0.29
CA SER A 32 -5.09 5.74 0.88
C SER A 32 -4.11 5.32 1.97
N ARG A 33 -3.14 6.19 2.26
CA ARG A 33 -2.15 5.95 3.33
C ARG A 33 -2.78 6.03 4.71
N ASP A 34 -3.89 6.75 4.91
CA ASP A 34 -4.64 6.72 6.18
C ASP A 34 -5.07 5.29 6.57
N CYS A 35 -5.35 4.42 5.60
CA CYS A 35 -5.65 3.00 5.85
C CYS A 35 -4.39 2.14 6.01
N ALA A 36 -3.29 2.49 5.34
CA ALA A 36 -2.01 1.77 5.44
C ALA A 36 -1.26 2.07 6.75
N GLY A 37 -1.27 3.33 7.21
CA GLY A 37 -0.52 3.79 8.38
C GLY A 37 -1.20 3.54 9.73
N SER A 38 -2.52 3.36 9.77
CA SER A 38 -3.26 3.20 11.04
C SER A 38 -3.06 1.84 11.72
N CYS A 39 -2.54 0.83 11.01
CA CYS A 39 -2.34 -0.53 11.57
C CYS A 39 -0.92 -1.10 11.41
N HIS A 40 -0.10 -0.60 10.48
CA HIS A 40 1.23 -1.16 10.17
C HIS A 40 2.41 -0.22 10.42
N GLY A 41 2.17 0.86 11.16
CA GLY A 41 3.15 1.92 11.35
C GLY A 41 3.04 2.91 10.20
N SER A 42 2.84 4.19 10.53
CA SER A 42 2.93 5.25 9.55
C SER A 42 4.29 5.21 8.83
N SER A 43 4.42 5.83 7.66
CA SER A 43 5.73 6.05 7.05
C SER A 43 6.71 6.87 7.92
N SER A 44 6.28 7.37 9.09
CA SER A 44 7.15 8.01 10.10
C SER A 44 7.78 7.02 11.09
N THR A 45 7.30 5.78 11.15
CA THR A 45 8.04 4.66 11.77
C THR A 45 9.11 4.21 10.79
N ASN A 46 10.20 4.96 10.75
CA ASN A 46 11.36 4.78 9.87
C ASN A 46 12.15 3.49 10.21
N GLY A 47 11.56 2.33 9.93
CA GLY A 47 12.32 1.10 9.81
C GLY A 47 13.10 1.14 8.51
N SER A 48 14.43 1.17 8.59
CA SER A 48 15.25 0.94 7.39
C SER A 48 15.11 -0.53 7.01
N SER A 49 14.64 -0.81 5.81
CA SER A 49 14.76 -2.14 5.21
C SER A 49 15.96 -2.16 4.25
N GLY A 50 16.48 -3.35 3.95
CA GLY A 50 17.48 -3.52 2.89
C GLY A 50 16.90 -3.42 1.47
N ALA A 51 15.59 -3.23 1.32
CA ALA A 51 14.95 -3.16 0.01
C ALA A 51 15.38 -1.90 -0.75
N GLU A 52 15.69 -2.08 -2.02
CA GLU A 52 15.96 -1.00 -2.96
C GLU A 52 14.77 -0.84 -3.91
N LEU A 53 14.34 0.40 -4.12
CA LEU A 53 13.26 0.76 -5.03
C LEU A 53 13.83 1.65 -6.13
N ALA A 54 13.71 1.19 -7.38
CA ALA A 54 13.98 2.02 -8.55
C ALA A 54 12.66 2.38 -9.24
N ILE A 55 12.54 3.64 -9.67
CA ILE A 55 11.36 4.19 -10.31
C ILE A 55 11.80 4.88 -11.60
N GLN A 56 11.18 4.52 -12.71
CA GLN A 56 11.37 5.16 -14.01
C GLN A 56 10.05 5.81 -14.44
N PHE A 57 10.13 7.07 -14.86
CA PHE A 57 8.98 7.85 -15.32
C PHE A 57 9.45 8.94 -16.29
N GLN A 58 8.52 9.45 -17.09
CA GLN A 58 8.81 10.51 -18.06
C GLN A 58 9.09 11.83 -17.34
N SER A 59 10.12 12.57 -17.78
CA SER A 59 10.48 13.88 -17.19
C SER A 59 9.46 14.98 -17.48
N GLU A 60 8.69 14.82 -18.55
CA GLU A 60 7.62 15.72 -18.95
C GLU A 60 6.35 14.89 -19.21
N VAL A 61 5.23 15.38 -18.70
CA VAL A 61 3.91 14.77 -18.89
C VAL A 61 2.95 15.84 -19.39
N TYR A 62 2.10 15.47 -20.34
CA TYR A 62 1.16 16.38 -20.98
C TYR A 62 -0.27 15.96 -20.67
N ALA A 63 -1.11 16.94 -20.32
CA ALA A 63 -2.51 16.67 -19.99
C ALA A 63 -3.23 16.00 -21.16
N GLY A 64 -3.96 14.93 -20.87
CA GLY A 64 -4.71 14.15 -21.86
C GLY A 64 -3.89 13.09 -22.61
N LEU A 65 -2.58 12.98 -22.35
CA LEU A 65 -1.76 11.85 -22.82
C LEU A 65 -1.53 10.86 -21.68
N PHE A 66 -1.34 9.58 -22.04
CA PHE A 66 -0.93 8.57 -21.08
C PHE A 66 0.55 8.71 -20.73
N THR A 67 0.85 8.45 -19.47
CA THR A 67 2.22 8.32 -18.95
C THR A 67 2.34 6.97 -18.25
N GLU A 68 3.54 6.42 -18.25
CA GLU A 68 3.85 5.14 -17.65
C GLU A 68 4.87 5.35 -16.53
N ILE A 69 4.64 4.67 -15.41
CA ILE A 69 5.56 4.61 -14.27
C ILE A 69 5.97 3.16 -14.13
N GLU A 70 7.26 2.89 -14.32
CA GLU A 70 7.83 1.57 -14.12
C GLU A 70 8.57 1.54 -12.79
N THR A 71 8.38 0.48 -12.02
CA THR A 71 9.01 0.31 -10.70
C THR A 71 9.61 -1.06 -10.55
N SER A 72 10.83 -1.14 -10.01
CA SER A 72 11.47 -2.40 -9.64
C SER A 72 11.87 -2.39 -8.16
N VAL A 73 11.62 -3.50 -7.48
CA VAL A 73 12.02 -3.70 -6.09
C VAL A 73 13.05 -4.83 -6.01
N SER A 74 14.21 -4.57 -5.44
CA SER A 74 15.28 -5.54 -5.18
C SER A 74 15.63 -5.61 -3.71
N PHE A 75 16.33 -6.67 -3.28
CA PHE A 75 16.80 -6.88 -1.90
C PHE A 75 15.72 -6.81 -0.81
N ALA A 76 14.44 -7.00 -1.18
CA ALA A 76 13.34 -7.00 -0.24
C ALA A 76 13.31 -8.30 0.57
N GLU A 77 13.38 -8.19 1.89
CA GLU A 77 13.08 -9.29 2.80
C GLU A 77 11.57 -9.53 2.84
N VAL A 78 11.10 -10.45 2.00
CA VAL A 78 9.69 -10.83 1.95
C VAL A 78 9.37 -11.93 2.97
N SER A 79 8.17 -11.87 3.54
CA SER A 79 7.63 -12.94 4.39
C SER A 79 7.46 -14.25 3.61
N SER A 80 7.03 -15.32 4.28
CA SER A 80 6.77 -16.64 3.66
C SER A 80 5.81 -16.63 2.46
N ASN A 81 5.06 -15.55 2.27
CA ASN A 81 4.12 -15.37 1.16
C ASN A 81 4.78 -14.74 -0.09
N ASN A 82 6.09 -14.43 -0.05
CA ASN A 82 6.89 -13.86 -1.15
C ASN A 82 6.23 -12.67 -1.88
N MET A 83 5.54 -11.84 -1.12
CA MET A 83 4.69 -10.77 -1.63
C MET A 83 5.29 -9.41 -1.31
N VAL A 84 5.30 -8.52 -2.30
CA VAL A 84 5.57 -7.10 -2.14
C VAL A 84 4.33 -6.33 -2.56
N GLY A 85 3.91 -5.39 -1.71
CA GLY A 85 2.86 -4.43 -2.03
C GLY A 85 3.45 -3.08 -2.38
N LEU A 86 3.05 -2.49 -3.48
CA LEU A 86 3.45 -1.15 -3.89
C LEU A 86 2.22 -0.24 -3.97
N THR A 87 2.34 0.97 -3.43
CA THR A 87 1.29 1.98 -3.47
C THR A 87 1.78 3.24 -4.16
N LEU A 88 0.98 3.76 -5.09
CA LEU A 88 1.17 5.06 -5.73
C LEU A 88 0.29 6.09 -5.03
N LEU A 89 0.93 7.15 -4.53
CA LEU A 89 0.28 8.25 -3.81
C LEU A 89 0.77 9.58 -4.35
N ILE A 90 -0.06 10.62 -4.25
CA ILE A 90 0.30 11.97 -4.70
C ILE A 90 1.02 12.80 -3.63
N ASN A 91 0.92 12.41 -2.36
CA ASN A 91 1.56 13.10 -1.26
C ASN A 91 1.81 12.16 -0.07
N SER A 92 2.48 12.70 0.95
CA SER A 92 2.78 12.03 2.21
C SER A 92 1.99 12.62 3.38
N ASP A 93 0.78 13.15 3.14
CA ASP A 93 -0.07 13.76 4.17
C ASP A 93 -1.06 12.75 4.78
N GLY A 94 -1.38 11.66 4.07
CA GLY A 94 -2.22 10.57 4.57
C GLY A 94 -3.69 10.69 4.17
N ALA A 95 -4.16 11.92 4.09
CA ALA A 95 -5.49 12.25 3.60
C ALA A 95 -5.40 12.82 2.18
N LYS A 96 -6.39 12.50 1.34
CA LYS A 96 -6.48 12.97 -0.06
C LYS A 96 -5.19 12.73 -0.83
N ASP A 97 -4.65 11.53 -0.70
CA ASP A 97 -3.36 11.10 -1.24
C ASP A 97 -3.52 10.14 -2.43
N LEU A 98 -4.75 9.95 -2.91
CA LEU A 98 -5.03 9.15 -4.11
C LEU A 98 -4.70 9.95 -5.37
N PRO A 99 -4.23 9.30 -6.45
CA PRO A 99 -4.06 9.94 -7.78
C PRO A 99 -5.28 10.74 -8.25
N ALA A 100 -6.49 10.19 -8.05
CA ALA A 100 -7.75 10.84 -8.42
C ALA A 100 -8.00 12.17 -7.69
N ASN A 101 -7.38 12.42 -6.52
CA ASN A 101 -7.52 13.68 -5.82
C ASN A 101 -6.79 14.84 -6.52
N ASP A 102 -5.82 14.55 -7.40
CA ASP A 102 -5.07 15.54 -8.19
C ASP A 102 -5.39 15.42 -9.70
N GLY A 103 -6.51 14.78 -10.04
CA GLY A 103 -7.00 14.67 -11.42
C GLY A 103 -6.32 13.59 -12.26
N TRP A 104 -5.50 12.73 -11.67
CA TRP A 104 -4.91 11.58 -12.36
C TRP A 104 -5.86 10.38 -12.37
N GLU A 105 -5.86 9.66 -13.48
CA GLU A 105 -6.59 8.40 -13.66
C GLU A 105 -5.58 7.29 -13.93
N ILE A 106 -5.72 6.16 -13.21
CA ILE A 106 -4.95 4.94 -13.50
C ILE A 106 -5.70 4.17 -14.57
N ILE A 107 -5.08 4.05 -15.75
CA ILE A 107 -5.68 3.37 -16.90
C ILE A 107 -5.50 1.85 -16.80
N THR A 108 -4.36 1.41 -16.30
CA THR A 108 -4.05 -0.01 -16.06
C THR A 108 -3.00 -0.13 -14.98
N ASP A 109 -3.10 -1.19 -14.19
CA ASP A 109 -2.05 -1.68 -13.31
C ASP A 109 -1.48 -3.02 -13.83
N PRO A 110 -0.37 -3.54 -13.26
CA PRO A 110 0.25 -4.80 -13.70
C PRO A 110 -0.63 -6.05 -13.55
N ASN A 111 -1.67 -6.00 -12.71
CA ASN A 111 -2.63 -7.08 -12.50
C ASN A 111 -3.86 -6.96 -13.43
N GLY A 112 -3.89 -5.94 -14.30
CA GLY A 112 -4.98 -5.66 -15.23
C GLY A 112 -6.16 -4.89 -14.61
N GLY A 113 -5.98 -4.34 -13.41
CA GLY A 113 -6.92 -3.45 -12.74
C GLY A 113 -6.64 -1.97 -13.02
N THR A 114 -7.26 -1.10 -12.23
CA THR A 114 -7.07 0.36 -12.26
C THR A 114 -6.75 0.89 -10.87
N ASN A 115 -6.01 0.10 -10.08
CA ASN A 115 -5.78 0.36 -8.67
C ASN A 115 -4.47 1.09 -8.44
N ASN A 116 -4.42 1.93 -7.40
CA ASN A 116 -3.18 2.60 -6.98
C ASN A 116 -2.34 1.76 -6.02
N TYR A 117 -2.86 0.63 -5.55
CA TYR A 117 -2.12 -0.31 -4.73
C TYR A 117 -2.16 -1.70 -5.38
N VAL A 118 -0.98 -2.26 -5.62
CA VAL A 118 -0.79 -3.54 -6.28
C VAL A 118 0.03 -4.47 -5.40
N GLU A 119 -0.35 -5.74 -5.39
CA GLU A 119 0.44 -6.80 -4.77
C GLU A 119 1.05 -7.65 -5.88
N ILE A 120 2.37 -7.78 -5.85
CA ILE A 120 3.13 -8.67 -6.71
C ILE A 120 3.65 -9.81 -5.86
N VAL A 121 3.33 -11.04 -6.27
CA VAL A 121 3.91 -12.25 -5.72
C VAL A 121 4.99 -12.68 -6.69
N ASP A 122 6.25 -12.48 -6.32
CA ASP A 122 7.36 -12.99 -7.10
C ASP A 122 7.88 -14.27 -6.47
N SER A 123 8.44 -15.16 -7.28
CA SER A 123 9.41 -16.12 -6.79
C SER A 123 10.71 -15.36 -6.52
N PHE A 124 10.75 -14.53 -5.48
CA PHE A 124 12.02 -13.96 -4.98
C PHE A 124 12.94 -15.15 -4.67
N SER A 125 13.81 -15.48 -5.61
CA SER A 125 14.76 -16.56 -5.47
C SER A 125 15.69 -16.16 -4.33
N ARG A 126 15.74 -17.00 -3.29
CA ARG A 126 16.82 -17.02 -2.31
C ARG A 126 18.12 -17.44 -3.00
N GLU A 127 18.62 -16.65 -3.94
CA GLU A 127 19.90 -16.91 -4.62
C GLU A 127 21.08 -16.18 -3.98
N HIS A 128 20.89 -15.52 -2.84
CA HIS A 128 21.99 -15.11 -1.98
C HIS A 128 21.97 -15.88 -0.66
N GLY A 129 22.10 -17.20 -0.78
CA GLY A 129 22.76 -17.98 0.27
C GLY A 129 24.21 -17.55 0.33
N ILE A 130 24.52 -16.56 1.17
CA ILE A 130 25.91 -16.25 1.55
C ILE A 130 26.45 -17.51 2.22
N THR A 131 27.22 -18.31 1.47
CA THR A 131 28.10 -19.30 2.05
C THR A 131 29.27 -18.53 2.64
N ASN A 132 29.16 -18.18 3.92
CA ASN A 132 30.36 -18.00 4.73
C ASN A 132 31.07 -19.36 4.75
N MET A 133 32.18 -19.46 4.02
CA MET A 133 33.22 -20.44 4.32
C MET A 133 34.52 -19.68 4.51
N ASP A 134 34.82 -19.52 5.80
CA ASP A 134 36.10 -19.33 6.45
C ASP A 134 37.32 -19.61 5.58
N SER A 135 38.24 -18.64 5.56
CA SER A 135 39.66 -18.81 5.26
C SER A 135 40.45 -19.11 6.54
#